data_AF-A0A1I7U4F6-F1
#
_entry.id   AF-A0A1I7U4F6-F1
#
_cell.length_a   1.000
_cell.length_b   1.000
_cell.length_c   1.000
_cell.angle_alpha   90.00
_cell.angle_beta   90.00
_cell.angle_gamma   90.00
#
_symmetry.space_group_name_H-M   'P 1'
#
loop_
_entity.id
_entity.type
_entity.pdbx_description
1 polymer ?
#
loop_
_entity_poly.entity_id
_entity_poly.type
_entity_poly.pdbx_seq_one_letter_code
_entity_poly.pdbx_strand_id
1 'polypeptide(L)'
;MNIFARHRFDASDVTRESDFLSFHEKTTLFEEIWEPPFLTHLALLYNRSSIEDLRSLAKSTIRFSTLHQKSQQTWVFKGHPGCTKIVPFIHSALPSVQHFFVSRKNSNDLISRLILSNSTEFQYPIFSFLLKFGQFLDISWISGWKEMELEVFTRICPKNDLEFSMAQVYGSILNYRRNRQYFVQEMPFVEDLISDTATHIRPLLDLCEISDLAIPECIEWKRNAEEQIQQTWDTVDLSADDVTRVDYLAEQLQQDVFF
;
A
#
# COMPACT_ATOMS: atom_id res chain seq x y z
N MET A 1 -22.30 15.17 -11.08
CA MET A 1 -21.84 15.59 -9.74
C MET A 1 -20.69 14.66 -9.47
N ASN A 2 -19.49 15.02 -9.93
CA ASN A 2 -18.39 14.07 -10.05
C ASN A 2 -17.34 14.57 -9.08
N ILE A 3 -17.09 13.80 -8.03
CA ILE A 3 -16.31 14.24 -6.88
C ILE A 3 -14.98 13.50 -6.92
N PHE A 4 -13.98 14.11 -7.54
CA PHE A 4 -12.57 13.76 -7.31
C PHE A 4 -11.89 14.83 -6.45
N ALA A 5 -12.29 16.10 -6.61
CA ALA A 5 -11.70 17.22 -5.89
C ALA A 5 -12.30 17.51 -4.50
N ARG A 6 -13.49 16.99 -4.20
CA ARG A 6 -14.18 17.25 -2.91
C ARG A 6 -13.99 16.14 -1.88
N HIS A 7 -13.56 14.95 -2.27
CA HIS A 7 -13.37 13.84 -1.33
C HIS A 7 -11.91 13.74 -0.88
N ARG A 8 -11.71 14.36 0.29
CA ARG A 8 -10.57 14.41 1.19
C ARG A 8 -9.53 13.29 1.02
N PHE A 9 -8.35 13.69 0.60
CA PHE A 9 -7.11 13.11 1.09
C PHE A 9 -6.87 13.65 2.50
N ASP A 10 -7.17 12.90 3.56
CA ASP A 10 -6.83 13.32 4.92
C ASP A 10 -5.30 13.33 5.10
N ALA A 11 -4.79 14.42 5.67
CA ALA A 11 -3.38 14.74 5.80
C ALA A 11 -2.75 14.23 7.10
N SER A 12 -3.56 13.71 8.02
CA SER A 12 -3.09 13.20 9.31
C SER A 12 -2.92 11.68 9.35
N ASP A 13 -3.05 10.97 8.23
CA ASP A 13 -2.99 9.50 8.20
C ASP A 13 -1.64 9.01 7.67
N VAL A 14 -0.94 8.25 8.51
CA VAL A 14 0.49 7.97 8.45
C VAL A 14 0.80 6.61 7.80
N THR A 15 -0.23 5.88 7.37
CA THR A 15 -0.16 4.57 6.68
C THR A 15 0.06 4.65 5.16
N ARG A 16 0.41 5.81 4.60
CA ARG A 16 0.49 6.09 3.15
C ARG A 16 1.74 5.55 2.42
N GLU A 17 1.95 4.24 2.35
CA GLU A 17 3.19 3.71 1.73
C GLU A 17 3.06 2.93 0.42
N SER A 18 1.85 2.70 -0.09
CA SER A 18 1.62 2.30 -1.49
C SER A 18 0.14 2.36 -1.80
N ASP A 19 -0.24 2.95 -2.93
CA ASP A 19 -1.65 2.98 -3.33
C ASP A 19 -2.02 1.65 -3.99
N PHE A 20 -2.75 0.81 -3.25
CA PHE A 20 -3.62 -0.20 -3.83
C PHE A 20 -4.93 0.48 -4.21
N LEU A 21 -5.29 0.45 -5.49
CA LEU A 21 -6.62 0.87 -5.94
C LEU A 21 -7.32 -0.38 -6.46
N SER A 22 -8.58 -0.56 -6.06
CA SER A 22 -9.43 -1.66 -6.51
C SER A 22 -10.66 -1.09 -7.16
N PHE A 23 -10.82 -1.24 -8.48
CA PHE A 23 -11.94 -0.66 -9.23
C PHE A 23 -13.02 -1.69 -9.53
N HIS A 24 -14.28 -1.28 -9.40
CA HIS A 24 -15.45 -2.03 -9.84
C HIS A 24 -16.28 -1.15 -10.79
N GLU A 25 -16.56 -1.68 -11.98
CA GLU A 25 -17.12 -0.99 -13.16
C GLU A 25 -18.44 -0.21 -12.96
N LYS A 26 -18.59 0.80 -13.83
CA LYS A 26 -19.71 1.71 -14.15
C LYS A 26 -20.17 2.62 -13.00
N THR A 27 -20.10 3.95 -13.00
CA THR A 27 -19.70 5.05 -13.91
C THR A 27 -20.13 6.37 -13.18
N THR A 28 -19.46 7.52 -13.31
CA THR A 28 -19.80 8.90 -12.79
C THR A 28 -19.62 9.34 -11.32
N LEU A 29 -19.66 8.48 -10.29
CA LEU A 29 -19.58 8.92 -8.88
C LEU A 29 -18.61 8.08 -8.03
N PHE A 30 -17.81 8.75 -7.19
CA PHE A 30 -16.72 8.21 -6.37
C PHE A 30 -17.03 8.37 -4.87
N GLU A 31 -16.79 7.32 -4.08
CA GLU A 31 -16.86 7.36 -2.62
C GLU A 31 -15.65 6.57 -2.08
N GLU A 32 -14.73 7.25 -1.41
CA GLU A 32 -13.57 6.63 -0.77
C GLU A 32 -14.01 5.87 0.46
N ILE A 33 -13.54 4.64 0.58
CA ILE A 33 -13.58 3.91 1.84
C ILE A 33 -12.13 3.88 2.32
N TRP A 34 -11.89 4.61 3.41
CA TRP A 34 -10.70 4.54 4.27
C TRP A 34 -10.12 3.14 4.32
N GLU A 35 -8.81 2.99 4.59
CA GLU A 35 -8.13 1.70 4.75
C GLU A 35 -9.04 0.68 5.42
N PRO A 36 -9.75 -0.15 4.65
CA PRO A 36 -10.89 -0.79 5.22
C PRO A 36 -10.28 -1.89 6.07
N PRO A 37 -10.59 -1.95 7.38
CA PRO A 37 -9.83 -2.79 8.29
C PRO A 37 -9.74 -4.23 7.80
N PHE A 38 -10.74 -4.70 7.03
CA PHE A 38 -10.72 -6.01 6.42
C PHE A 38 -9.50 -6.31 5.54
N LEU A 39 -8.94 -5.36 4.77
CA LEU A 39 -7.78 -5.66 3.92
C LEU A 39 -6.56 -6.00 4.78
N THR A 40 -6.31 -5.20 5.82
CA THR A 40 -5.24 -5.47 6.78
C THR A 40 -5.50 -6.78 7.53
N HIS A 41 -6.72 -7.05 7.98
CA HIS A 41 -7.04 -8.31 8.67
C HIS A 41 -6.87 -9.53 7.75
N LEU A 42 -7.30 -9.46 6.49
CA LEU A 42 -7.06 -10.51 5.50
C LEU A 42 -5.55 -10.73 5.28
N ALA A 43 -4.79 -9.65 5.21
CA ALA A 43 -3.34 -9.72 5.09
C ALA A 43 -2.66 -10.34 6.33
N LEU A 44 -3.17 -10.11 7.54
CA LEU A 44 -2.68 -10.79 8.74
C LEU A 44 -3.05 -12.29 8.74
N LEU A 45 -4.24 -12.64 8.25
CA LEU A 45 -4.68 -14.03 8.12
C LEU A 45 -3.93 -14.81 7.02
N TYR A 46 -3.25 -14.14 6.10
CA TYR A 46 -2.51 -14.76 4.99
C TYR A 46 -1.60 -15.92 5.44
N ASN A 47 -0.89 -15.75 6.56
CA ASN A 47 0.03 -16.76 7.08
C ASN A 47 -0.65 -17.83 7.96
N ARG A 48 -1.95 -17.73 8.22
CA ARG A 48 -2.69 -18.54 9.21
C ARG A 48 -3.90 -19.27 8.64
N SER A 49 -4.31 -18.97 7.42
CA SER A 49 -5.52 -19.50 6.78
C SER A 49 -5.21 -20.28 5.51
N SER A 50 -6.09 -21.22 5.15
CA SER A 50 -5.99 -21.93 3.88
C SER A 50 -6.28 -20.99 2.69
N ILE A 51 -5.85 -21.39 1.50
CA ILE A 51 -6.12 -20.65 0.26
C ILE A 51 -7.62 -20.51 0.03
N GLU A 52 -8.39 -21.58 0.26
CA GLU A 52 -9.83 -21.63 0.12
C GLU A 52 -10.52 -20.66 1.09
N ASP A 53 -10.07 -20.64 2.35
CA ASP A 53 -10.60 -19.72 3.36
C ASP A 53 -10.32 -18.26 2.99
N LEU A 54 -9.09 -17.94 2.57
CA LEU A 54 -8.71 -16.59 2.17
C LEU A 54 -9.55 -16.09 0.97
N ARG A 55 -9.78 -16.94 -0.03
CA ARG A 55 -10.66 -16.62 -1.17
C ARG A 55 -12.10 -16.40 -0.74
N SER A 56 -12.62 -17.27 0.12
CA SER A 56 -14.00 -17.20 0.62
C SER A 56 -14.23 -15.93 1.46
N LEU A 57 -13.28 -15.63 2.36
CA LEU A 57 -13.29 -14.43 3.19
C LEU A 57 -13.18 -13.17 2.33
N ALA A 58 -12.18 -13.08 1.44
CA ALA A 58 -12.00 -11.93 0.55
C ALA A 58 -13.28 -11.63 -0.25
N LYS A 59 -13.89 -12.66 -0.85
CA LYS A 59 -15.15 -12.53 -1.58
C LYS A 59 -16.28 -12.00 -0.70
N SER A 60 -16.46 -12.60 0.47
CA SER A 60 -17.57 -12.29 1.36
C SER A 60 -17.44 -10.89 1.92
N THR A 61 -16.23 -10.51 2.33
CA THR A 61 -15.98 -9.20 2.91
C THR A 61 -16.08 -8.09 1.87
N ILE A 62 -15.52 -8.27 0.67
CA ILE A 62 -15.67 -7.26 -0.39
C ILE A 62 -17.15 -7.12 -0.79
N ARG A 63 -17.89 -8.23 -0.96
CA ARG A 63 -19.33 -8.17 -1.26
C ARG A 63 -20.13 -7.46 -0.17
N PHE A 64 -19.79 -7.70 1.10
CA PHE A 64 -20.43 -7.04 2.22
C PHE A 64 -20.11 -5.55 2.24
N SER A 65 -18.83 -5.19 2.03
CA SER A 65 -18.41 -3.81 1.91
C SER A 65 -19.17 -3.12 0.79
N THR A 66 -19.21 -3.69 -0.42
CA THR A 66 -19.87 -3.12 -1.59
C THR A 66 -21.39 -3.35 -1.65
N LEU A 67 -22.04 -3.79 -0.57
CA LEU A 67 -23.46 -4.19 -0.57
C LEU A 67 -24.39 -3.06 -1.04
N HIS A 68 -24.01 -1.81 -0.77
CA HIS A 68 -24.78 -0.61 -1.09
C HIS A 68 -24.26 0.17 -2.30
N GLN A 69 -23.31 -0.42 -3.05
CA GLN A 69 -22.79 0.18 -4.27
C GLN A 69 -23.93 0.37 -5.29
N LYS A 70 -24.08 1.60 -5.79
CA LYS A 70 -25.04 1.92 -6.85
C LYS A 70 -24.48 1.50 -8.22
N SER A 71 -25.37 1.31 -9.20
CA SER A 71 -25.02 0.88 -10.58
C SER A 71 -24.16 1.86 -11.38
N GLN A 72 -23.91 3.05 -10.84
CA GLN A 72 -23.16 4.16 -11.42
C GLN A 72 -22.16 4.65 -10.36
N GLN A 73 -21.50 3.74 -9.67
CA GLN A 73 -20.58 4.11 -8.60
C GLN A 73 -19.38 3.19 -8.64
N THR A 74 -18.21 3.79 -8.67
CA THR A 74 -16.95 3.06 -8.58
C THR A 74 -16.40 3.25 -7.19
N TRP A 75 -16.15 2.13 -6.52
CA TRP A 75 -15.56 2.12 -5.19
C TRP A 75 -14.07 1.91 -5.35
N VAL A 76 -13.30 2.57 -4.50
CA VAL A 76 -11.85 2.43 -4.44
C VAL A 76 -11.47 2.12 -3.00
N PHE A 77 -10.85 0.97 -2.82
CA PHE A 77 -10.28 0.57 -1.54
C PHE A 77 -8.79 0.83 -1.56
N LYS A 78 -8.34 1.80 -0.76
CA LYS A 78 -6.93 1.98 -0.44
C LYS A 78 -6.54 1.01 0.67
N GLY A 79 -5.36 0.41 0.58
CA GLY A 79 -4.88 -0.48 1.64
C GLY A 79 -3.37 -0.40 1.82
N HIS A 80 -2.93 -0.77 3.02
CA HIS A 80 -1.53 -0.83 3.41
C HIS A 80 -0.70 -1.67 2.41
N PRO A 81 0.58 -1.31 2.13
CA PRO A 81 1.46 -2.08 1.22
C PRO A 81 1.54 -3.58 1.47
N GLY A 82 1.50 -3.98 2.74
CA GLY A 82 1.46 -5.39 3.11
C GLY A 82 0.23 -6.16 2.63
N CYS A 83 -0.79 -5.48 2.09
CA CYS A 83 -1.95 -6.10 1.45
C CYS A 83 -1.66 -6.58 0.03
N THR A 84 -0.51 -6.24 -0.58
CA THR A 84 -0.14 -6.74 -1.91
C THR A 84 -0.13 -8.27 -2.01
N LYS A 85 0.17 -8.98 -0.92
CA LYS A 85 0.16 -10.45 -0.85
C LYS A 85 -1.23 -11.09 -0.95
N ILE A 86 -2.31 -10.37 -0.62
CA ILE A 86 -3.68 -10.91 -0.68
C ILE A 86 -4.35 -10.73 -2.06
N VAL A 87 -3.72 -9.98 -2.95
CA VAL A 87 -4.23 -9.67 -4.29
C VAL A 87 -4.58 -10.91 -5.12
N PRO A 88 -3.76 -11.98 -5.17
CA PRO A 88 -4.12 -13.18 -5.92
C PRO A 88 -5.44 -13.82 -5.47
N PHE A 89 -5.77 -13.77 -4.18
CA PHE A 89 -7.01 -14.35 -3.64
C PHE A 89 -8.21 -13.48 -3.94
N ILE A 90 -8.04 -12.15 -3.83
CA ILE A 90 -9.08 -11.19 -4.23
C ILE A 90 -9.38 -11.36 -5.72
N HIS A 91 -8.35 -11.31 -6.57
CA HIS A 91 -8.50 -11.43 -8.02
C HIS A 91 -9.12 -12.77 -8.42
N SER A 92 -8.68 -13.88 -7.80
CA SER A 92 -9.26 -15.20 -8.05
C SER A 92 -10.74 -15.29 -7.67
N ALA A 93 -11.18 -14.55 -6.65
CA ALA A 93 -12.55 -14.60 -6.16
C ALA A 93 -13.48 -13.57 -6.82
N LEU A 94 -12.91 -12.44 -7.25
CA LEU A 94 -13.57 -11.30 -7.87
C LEU A 94 -12.68 -10.75 -9.02
N PRO A 95 -12.66 -11.39 -10.20
CA PRO A 95 -11.78 -11.01 -11.30
C PRO A 95 -12.08 -9.64 -11.91
N SER A 96 -13.27 -9.08 -11.63
CA SER A 96 -13.65 -7.73 -12.05
C SER A 96 -12.95 -6.63 -11.25
N VAL A 97 -12.27 -6.98 -10.16
CA VAL A 97 -11.47 -6.02 -9.38
C VAL A 97 -10.13 -5.82 -10.07
N GLN A 98 -9.88 -4.59 -10.50
CA GLN A 98 -8.57 -4.20 -11.05
C GLN A 98 -7.63 -3.78 -9.93
N HIS A 99 -6.36 -4.18 -9.97
CA HIS A 99 -5.41 -3.92 -8.88
C HIS A 99 -4.29 -3.01 -9.33
N PHE A 100 -4.10 -1.90 -8.63
CA PHE A 100 -3.08 -0.90 -8.94
C PHE A 100 -1.98 -0.97 -7.88
N PHE A 101 -0.73 -0.76 -8.28
CA PHE A 101 0.39 -0.61 -7.36
C PHE A 101 1.20 0.61 -7.78
N VAL A 102 1.04 1.70 -7.05
CA VAL A 102 1.77 2.94 -7.28
C VAL A 102 2.96 2.98 -6.32
N SER A 103 4.16 3.12 -6.88
CA SER A 103 5.41 3.16 -6.12
C SER A 103 6.19 4.44 -6.41
N ARG A 104 7.29 4.66 -5.68
CA ARG A 104 8.26 5.71 -5.96
C ARG A 104 9.37 5.23 -6.89
N LYS A 105 9.98 6.16 -7.62
CA LYS A 105 11.15 5.88 -8.46
C LYS A 105 12.33 5.34 -7.66
N ASN A 106 12.53 5.86 -6.44
CA ASN A 106 13.59 5.45 -5.54
C ASN A 106 13.01 4.82 -4.27
N SER A 107 13.32 3.54 -4.02
CA SER A 107 12.88 2.83 -2.82
C SER A 107 13.53 3.35 -1.54
N ASN A 108 14.69 3.99 -1.64
CA ASN A 108 15.36 4.61 -0.49
C ASN A 108 14.54 5.79 0.06
N ASP A 109 13.82 6.50 -0.80
CA ASP A 109 12.94 7.60 -0.38
C ASP A 109 11.74 7.06 0.44
N LEU A 110 11.23 5.88 0.08
CA LEU A 110 10.17 5.21 0.85
C LEU A 110 10.70 4.76 2.21
N ILE A 111 11.88 4.14 2.26
CA ILE A 111 12.49 3.68 3.51
C ILE A 111 12.78 4.87 4.44
N SER A 112 13.38 5.91 3.88
CA SER A 112 13.69 7.15 4.59
C SER A 112 12.44 7.79 5.20
N ARG A 113 11.35 7.83 4.44
CA ARG A 113 10.08 8.35 4.93
C ARG A 113 9.47 7.48 6.01
N LEU A 114 9.51 6.17 5.87
CA LEU A 114 9.01 5.25 6.89
C LEU A 114 9.78 5.43 8.20
N ILE A 115 11.09 5.69 8.13
CA ILE A 115 11.90 6.05 9.32
C ILE A 115 11.40 7.35 9.94
N LEU A 116 11.16 8.39 9.14
CA LEU A 116 10.63 9.68 9.64
C LEU A 116 9.31 9.48 10.38
N SER A 117 8.37 8.80 9.72
CA SER A 117 7.04 8.46 10.23
C SER A 117 7.11 7.66 11.54
N ASN A 118 7.92 6.60 11.55
CA ASN A 118 8.12 5.78 12.73
C ASN A 118 8.77 6.59 13.86
N SER A 119 9.72 7.47 13.58
CA SER A 119 10.38 8.27 14.62
C SER A 119 9.41 9.14 15.43
N THR A 120 8.28 9.54 14.83
CA THR A 120 7.23 10.34 15.47
C THR A 120 6.14 9.50 16.14
N GLU A 121 5.84 8.30 15.63
CA GLU A 121 4.65 7.52 16.03
C GLU A 121 4.96 6.14 16.61
N PHE A 122 6.13 5.58 16.30
CA PHE A 122 6.50 4.19 16.55
C PHE A 122 7.96 4.04 17.01
N GLN A 123 8.15 3.66 18.26
CA GLN A 123 9.49 3.42 18.80
C GLN A 123 9.91 1.96 18.57
N TYR A 124 10.69 1.72 17.51
CA TYR A 124 11.23 0.39 17.21
C TYR A 124 11.97 -0.27 18.39
N PRO A 125 12.77 0.43 19.24
CA PRO A 125 13.39 -0.22 20.39
C PRO A 125 12.39 -0.85 21.36
N ILE A 126 11.26 -0.18 21.59
CA ILE A 126 10.15 -0.69 22.43
C ILE A 126 9.50 -1.89 21.73
N PHE A 127 9.22 -1.78 20.43
CA PHE A 127 8.67 -2.88 19.64
C PHE A 127 9.59 -4.11 19.61
N SER A 128 10.89 -3.93 19.38
CA SER A 128 11.89 -5.00 19.39
C SER A 128 12.00 -5.67 20.75
N PHE A 129 11.93 -4.90 21.83
CA PHE A 129 11.84 -5.43 23.19
C PHE A 129 10.57 -6.27 23.38
N LEU A 130 9.41 -5.74 22.98
CA LEU A 130 8.13 -6.42 23.09
C LEU A 130 8.05 -7.67 22.21
N LEU A 131 8.67 -7.71 21.04
CA LEU A 131 8.75 -8.91 20.21
C LEU A 131 9.57 -10.02 20.87
N LYS A 132 10.66 -9.66 21.58
CA LYS A 132 11.45 -10.63 22.36
C LYS A 132 10.68 -11.13 23.58
N PHE A 133 9.94 -10.24 24.24
CA PHE A 133 9.13 -10.57 25.42
C PHE A 133 7.81 -11.28 25.09
N GLY A 134 7.22 -11.00 23.95
CA GLY A 134 5.97 -11.58 23.45
C GLY A 134 6.10 -13.05 23.04
N GLN A 135 7.29 -13.64 23.13
CA GLN A 135 7.41 -15.10 23.13
C GLN A 135 6.83 -15.73 24.41
N PHE A 136 6.69 -14.92 25.47
CA PHE A 136 6.19 -15.34 26.79
C PHE A 136 4.77 -14.83 27.11
N LEU A 137 4.21 -13.96 26.27
CA LEU A 137 2.87 -13.37 26.41
C LEU A 137 2.18 -13.35 25.04
N ASP A 138 0.87 -13.63 24.96
CA ASP A 138 0.13 -13.51 23.70
C ASP A 138 -0.09 -12.03 23.35
N ILE A 139 0.92 -11.42 22.71
CA ILE A 139 0.93 -10.02 22.30
C ILE A 139 0.64 -9.91 20.79
N SER A 140 -0.38 -10.61 20.33
CA SER A 140 -0.81 -10.65 18.92
C SER A 140 -1.28 -9.31 18.34
N TRP A 141 -1.51 -8.29 19.18
CA TRP A 141 -1.85 -6.93 18.74
C TRP A 141 -0.62 -6.10 18.36
N ILE A 142 0.55 -6.38 18.96
CA ILE A 142 1.83 -5.75 18.58
C ILE A 142 2.40 -6.43 17.33
N SER A 143 2.09 -7.70 17.12
CA SER A 143 2.64 -8.50 16.03
C SER A 143 2.11 -8.14 14.64
N GLY A 144 1.07 -7.30 14.52
CA GLY A 144 0.49 -6.93 13.22
C GLY A 144 1.53 -6.46 12.20
N TRP A 145 2.42 -5.56 12.59
CA TRP A 145 3.50 -5.03 11.73
C TRP A 145 4.51 -6.09 11.29
N LYS A 146 4.87 -7.00 12.20
CA LYS A 146 5.75 -8.13 11.88
C LYS A 146 5.04 -9.14 10.98
N GLU A 147 3.76 -9.39 11.22
CA GLU A 147 2.95 -10.39 10.52
C GLU A 147 2.56 -9.95 9.10
N MET A 148 2.49 -8.64 8.85
CA MET A 148 2.28 -8.08 7.52
C MET A 148 3.40 -8.47 6.57
N GLU A 149 4.66 -8.49 7.02
CA GLU A 149 5.82 -8.85 6.17
C GLU A 149 6.71 -9.92 6.81
N LEU A 150 6.09 -10.96 7.38
CA LEU A 150 6.77 -11.98 8.19
C LEU A 150 7.97 -12.64 7.51
N GLU A 151 7.85 -12.94 6.21
CA GLU A 151 8.92 -13.58 5.45
C GLU A 151 10.17 -12.68 5.40
N VAL A 152 10.00 -11.45 4.93
CA VAL A 152 11.09 -10.49 4.78
C VAL A 152 11.66 -10.10 6.14
N PHE A 153 10.78 -9.91 7.14
CA PHE A 153 11.18 -9.65 8.52
C PHE A 153 12.04 -10.79 9.10
N THR A 154 11.71 -12.04 8.82
CA THR A 154 12.47 -13.21 9.31
C THR A 154 13.83 -13.33 8.62
N ARG A 155 13.90 -12.99 7.32
CA ARG A 155 15.14 -13.07 6.53
C ARG A 155 16.13 -11.96 6.89
N ILE A 156 15.67 -10.72 6.98
CA ILE A 156 16.53 -9.59 7.36
C ILE A 156 16.89 -9.67 8.85
N CYS A 157 15.94 -10.08 9.68
CA CYS A 157 16.03 -10.00 11.14
C CYS A 157 16.44 -8.58 11.59
N PRO A 158 15.54 -7.57 11.41
CA PRO A 158 15.87 -6.17 11.67
C PRO A 158 16.48 -5.94 13.04
N LYS A 159 17.48 -5.05 13.12
CA LYS A 159 18.15 -4.66 14.37
C LYS A 159 17.96 -3.19 14.73
N ASN A 160 17.52 -2.37 13.77
CA ASN A 160 17.32 -0.93 13.91
C ASN A 160 16.14 -0.46 13.04
N ASP A 161 15.79 0.82 13.15
CA ASP A 161 14.69 1.45 12.39
C ASP A 161 14.88 1.34 10.87
N LEU A 162 16.12 1.44 10.38
CA LEU A 162 16.45 1.32 8.96
C LEU A 162 16.10 -0.06 8.42
N GLU A 163 16.60 -1.13 9.06
CA GLU A 163 16.36 -2.51 8.63
C GLU A 163 14.89 -2.90 8.81
N PHE A 164 14.20 -2.34 9.80
CA PHE A 164 12.76 -2.55 9.99
C PHE A 164 11.97 -1.91 8.85
N SER A 165 12.27 -0.66 8.53
CA SER A 165 11.60 0.09 7.47
C SER A 165 11.87 -0.54 6.09
N MET A 166 13.11 -0.96 5.86
CA MET A 166 13.49 -1.73 4.67
C MET A 166 12.70 -3.03 4.56
N ALA A 167 12.49 -3.75 5.67
CA ALA A 167 11.70 -4.98 5.66
C ALA A 167 10.24 -4.76 5.22
N GLN A 168 9.61 -3.67 5.68
CA GLN A 168 8.23 -3.32 5.30
C GLN A 168 8.15 -2.95 3.81
N VAL A 169 9.02 -2.04 3.36
CA VAL A 169 9.04 -1.55 1.98
C VAL A 169 9.32 -2.70 1.00
N TYR A 170 10.38 -3.47 1.23
CA TYR A 170 10.73 -4.58 0.34
C TYR A 170 9.76 -5.76 0.42
N GLY A 171 9.12 -6.00 1.56
CA GLY A 171 8.02 -6.95 1.66
C GLY A 171 6.94 -6.69 0.61
N SER A 172 6.44 -5.46 0.57
CA SER A 172 5.41 -5.05 -0.41
C SER A 172 5.91 -5.13 -1.86
N ILE A 173 7.14 -4.67 -2.14
CA ILE A 173 7.72 -4.67 -3.49
C ILE A 173 7.91 -6.11 -4.00
N LEU A 174 8.41 -7.02 -3.17
CA LEU A 174 8.63 -8.41 -3.55
C LEU A 174 7.29 -9.13 -3.76
N ASN A 175 6.31 -8.89 -2.89
CA ASN A 175 4.96 -9.41 -3.07
C ASN A 175 4.31 -8.91 -4.36
N TYR A 176 4.45 -7.62 -4.68
CA TYR A 176 4.03 -7.07 -5.98
C TYR A 176 4.73 -7.76 -7.15
N ARG A 177 6.06 -7.90 -7.10
CA ARG A 177 6.84 -8.53 -8.18
C ARG A 177 6.42 -9.98 -8.43
N ARG A 178 6.26 -10.78 -7.37
CA ARG A 178 5.80 -12.18 -7.45
C ARG A 178 4.41 -12.30 -8.06
N ASN A 179 3.55 -11.33 -7.77
CA ASN A 179 2.14 -11.33 -8.15
C ASN A 179 1.81 -10.38 -9.31
N ARG A 180 2.83 -9.91 -10.04
CA ARG A 180 2.71 -8.83 -11.04
C ARG A 180 1.61 -9.05 -12.07
N GLN A 181 1.34 -10.31 -12.42
CA GLN A 181 0.29 -10.70 -13.37
C GLN A 181 -1.13 -10.29 -12.96
N TYR A 182 -1.38 -10.06 -11.67
CA TYR A 182 -2.68 -9.63 -11.16
C TYR A 182 -2.84 -8.11 -11.08
N PHE A 183 -1.76 -7.36 -11.30
CA PHE A 183 -1.77 -5.90 -11.24
C PHE A 183 -1.82 -5.29 -12.64
N VAL A 184 -2.38 -4.09 -12.71
CA VAL A 184 -2.29 -3.21 -13.86
C VAL A 184 -0.83 -2.93 -14.18
N GLN A 185 -0.47 -3.08 -15.44
CA GLN A 185 0.89 -2.86 -15.93
C GLN A 185 1.13 -1.37 -16.20
N GLU A 186 2.41 -0.97 -16.24
CA GLU A 186 2.84 0.39 -16.63
C GLU A 186 2.26 1.51 -15.74
N MET A 187 2.11 1.21 -14.45
CA MET A 187 1.70 2.21 -13.46
C MET A 187 2.73 3.36 -13.38
N PRO A 188 2.30 4.64 -13.45
CA PRO A 188 3.20 5.76 -13.24
C PRO A 188 3.70 5.78 -11.79
N PHE A 189 4.89 6.35 -11.59
CA PHE A 189 5.39 6.58 -10.25
C PHE A 189 4.69 7.77 -9.59
N VAL A 190 4.73 7.83 -8.25
CA VAL A 190 4.20 8.94 -7.47
C VAL A 190 4.77 10.28 -7.94
N GLU A 191 6.07 10.32 -8.25
CA GLU A 191 6.76 11.51 -8.77
C GLU A 191 6.14 12.02 -10.08
N ASP A 192 5.74 11.11 -10.96
CA ASP A 192 5.15 11.44 -12.27
C ASP A 192 3.71 11.94 -12.09
N LEU A 193 2.91 11.24 -11.28
CA LEU A 193 1.55 11.65 -10.93
C LEU A 193 1.49 13.03 -10.28
N ILE A 194 2.48 13.37 -9.45
CA ILE A 194 2.55 14.67 -8.82
C ILE A 194 3.07 15.72 -9.80
N SER A 195 4.13 15.46 -10.57
CA SER A 195 4.70 16.48 -11.47
C SER A 195 3.75 16.87 -12.60
N ASP A 196 3.15 15.90 -13.30
CA ASP A 196 2.17 16.11 -14.38
C ASP A 196 0.92 15.24 -14.19
N THR A 197 0.10 15.63 -13.21
CA THR A 197 -1.13 14.92 -12.86
C THR A 197 -2.08 14.76 -14.04
N ALA A 198 -2.23 15.78 -14.89
CA ALA A 198 -3.20 15.76 -15.99
C ALA A 198 -2.86 14.69 -17.03
N THR A 199 -1.58 14.53 -17.34
CA THR A 199 -1.10 13.52 -18.29
C THR A 199 -1.13 12.12 -17.68
N HIS A 200 -0.64 11.95 -16.45
CA HIS A 200 -0.42 10.63 -15.87
C HIS A 200 -1.68 9.99 -15.24
N ILE A 201 -2.67 10.78 -14.80
CA ILE A 201 -3.90 10.22 -14.23
C ILE A 201 -4.86 9.72 -15.30
N ARG A 202 -4.82 10.28 -16.51
CA ARG A 202 -5.82 10.02 -17.55
C ARG A 202 -5.88 8.55 -17.99
N PRO A 203 -4.75 7.87 -18.28
CA PRO A 203 -4.78 6.44 -18.58
C PRO A 203 -5.35 5.60 -17.44
N LEU A 204 -5.12 6.00 -16.19
CA LEU A 204 -5.69 5.31 -15.02
C LEU A 204 -7.21 5.47 -14.98
N LEU A 205 -7.72 6.68 -15.23
CA LEU A 205 -9.16 6.94 -15.30
C LEU A 205 -9.81 6.16 -16.45
N ASP A 206 -9.13 6.05 -17.59
CA ASP A 206 -9.62 5.31 -18.76
C ASP A 206 -9.70 3.80 -18.46
N LEU A 207 -8.68 3.22 -17.82
CA LEU A 207 -8.70 1.81 -17.38
C LEU A 207 -9.87 1.52 -16.43
N CYS A 208 -10.26 2.52 -15.66
CA CYS A 208 -11.33 2.44 -14.68
C CYS A 208 -12.70 2.83 -15.23
N GLU A 209 -12.78 3.11 -16.53
CA GLU A 209 -14.00 3.55 -17.22
C GLU A 209 -14.64 4.82 -16.62
N ILE A 210 -13.80 5.73 -16.12
CA ILE A 210 -14.20 7.02 -15.51
C ILE A 210 -13.57 8.23 -16.22
N SER A 211 -13.29 8.10 -17.51
CA SER A 211 -12.65 9.10 -18.38
C SER A 211 -13.33 10.47 -18.42
N ASP A 212 -14.62 10.55 -18.08
CA ASP A 212 -15.44 11.77 -18.07
C ASP A 212 -15.21 12.66 -16.83
N LEU A 213 -14.25 12.30 -15.97
CA LEU A 213 -13.86 13.12 -14.83
C LEU A 213 -13.23 14.44 -15.30
N ALA A 214 -13.64 15.55 -14.69
CA ALA A 214 -13.11 16.86 -15.02
C ALA A 214 -11.67 17.01 -14.46
N ILE A 215 -10.66 16.80 -15.31
CA ILE A 215 -9.23 17.04 -15.01
C ILE A 215 -8.97 18.43 -14.34
N PRO A 216 -9.68 19.52 -14.69
CA PRO A 216 -9.52 20.81 -14.00
C PRO A 216 -9.72 20.75 -12.49
N GLU A 217 -10.65 19.91 -12.02
CA GLU A 217 -10.92 19.73 -10.58
C GLU A 217 -9.73 19.05 -9.87
N CYS A 218 -9.08 18.09 -10.52
CA CYS A 218 -7.87 17.44 -9.99
C CYS A 218 -6.71 18.43 -9.84
N ILE A 219 -6.56 19.35 -10.81
CA ILE A 219 -5.53 20.40 -10.78
C ILE A 219 -5.80 21.40 -9.66
N GLU A 220 -7.06 21.80 -9.48
CA GLU A 220 -7.46 22.72 -8.40
C GLU A 220 -7.27 22.08 -7.01
N TRP A 221 -7.63 20.80 -6.87
CA TRP A 221 -7.34 20.05 -5.65
C TRP A 221 -5.84 20.02 -5.33
N LYS A 222 -4.99 19.69 -6.31
CA LYS A 222 -3.54 19.62 -6.11
C LYS A 222 -2.99 20.95 -5.58
N ARG A 223 -3.46 22.09 -6.13
CA ARG A 223 -3.08 23.43 -5.65
C ARG A 223 -3.50 23.66 -4.20
N ASN A 224 -4.69 23.20 -3.81
CA ASN A 224 -5.19 23.34 -2.44
C ASN A 224 -4.49 22.40 -1.44
N ALA A 225 -3.88 21.31 -1.91
CA ALA A 225 -3.19 20.31 -1.11
C ALA A 225 -1.66 20.44 -1.16
N GLU A 226 -1.12 21.53 -1.73
CA GLU A 226 0.31 21.67 -2.04
C GLU A 226 1.21 21.51 -0.80
N GLU A 227 0.82 22.07 0.35
CA GLU A 227 1.55 21.91 1.62
C GLU A 227 1.58 20.45 2.11
N GLN A 228 0.47 19.71 1.95
CA GLN A 228 0.37 18.30 2.35
C GLN A 228 1.14 17.39 1.39
N ILE A 229 1.16 17.75 0.11
CA ILE A 229 2.01 17.12 -0.90
C ILE A 229 3.47 17.39 -0.56
N GLN A 230 3.82 18.59 -0.12
CA GLN A 230 5.19 18.92 0.27
C GLN A 230 5.64 18.13 1.50
N GLN A 231 4.79 17.97 2.51
CA GLN A 231 5.05 17.06 3.65
C GLN A 231 5.20 15.60 3.20
N THR A 232 4.54 15.22 2.11
CA THR A 232 4.69 13.90 1.47
C THR A 232 6.06 13.75 0.80
N TRP A 233 6.85 14.80 0.64
CA TRP A 233 8.23 14.74 0.18
C TRP A 233 9.26 14.79 1.30
N ASP A 234 8.84 14.97 2.55
CA ASP A 234 9.77 14.98 3.68
C ASP A 234 10.38 13.59 3.88
N THR A 235 11.71 13.57 3.90
CA THR A 235 12.55 12.38 4.04
C THR A 235 13.65 12.65 5.08
N VAL A 236 14.14 11.61 5.74
CA VAL A 236 15.40 11.66 6.49
C VAL A 236 16.58 11.40 5.55
N ASP A 237 17.65 12.16 5.68
CA ASP A 237 18.87 11.86 4.92
C ASP A 237 19.47 10.52 5.36
N LEU A 238 19.47 9.55 4.45
CA LEU A 238 20.18 8.29 4.65
C LEU A 238 21.67 8.50 4.41
N SER A 239 22.51 8.01 5.32
CA SER A 239 23.96 8.07 5.12
C SER A 239 24.39 7.14 3.99
N ALA A 240 25.59 7.35 3.44
CA ALA A 240 26.14 6.45 2.42
C ALA A 240 26.26 5.00 2.90
N ASP A 241 26.54 4.81 4.19
CA ASP A 241 26.61 3.50 4.82
C ASP A 241 25.21 2.86 4.91
N ASP A 242 24.18 3.65 5.22
CA ASP A 242 22.78 3.18 5.25
C ASP A 242 22.30 2.75 3.87
N VAL A 243 22.59 3.55 2.83
CA VAL A 243 22.25 3.21 1.44
C VAL A 243 22.94 1.92 1.03
N THR A 244 24.25 1.81 1.29
CA THR A 244 25.02 0.59 1.01
C THR A 244 24.44 -0.63 1.73
N ARG A 245 23.99 -0.46 2.98
CA ARG A 245 23.37 -1.51 3.78
C ARG A 245 22.02 -1.95 3.20
N VAL A 246 21.19 -0.99 2.78
CA VAL A 246 19.89 -1.27 2.14
C VAL A 246 20.10 -2.04 0.84
N ASP A 247 21.01 -1.59 -0.03
CA ASP A 247 21.29 -2.23 -1.31
C ASP A 247 21.76 -3.68 -1.12
N TYR A 248 22.69 -3.91 -0.19
CA TYR A 248 23.16 -5.25 0.16
C TYR A 248 22.02 -6.17 0.61
N LEU A 249 21.15 -5.72 1.51
CA LEU A 249 20.02 -6.51 1.99
C LEU A 249 18.97 -6.74 0.89
N ALA A 250 18.75 -5.76 0.03
CA ALA A 250 17.84 -5.84 -1.10
C ALA A 250 18.30 -6.90 -2.11
N GLU A 251 19.61 -6.96 -2.39
CA GLU A 251 20.20 -8.00 -3.23
C GLU A 251 20.00 -9.40 -2.62
N GLN A 252 20.26 -9.56 -1.32
CA GLN A 252 20.02 -10.83 -0.61
C GLN A 252 18.56 -11.28 -0.71
N LEU A 253 17.61 -10.35 -0.56
CA LEU A 253 16.20 -10.69 -0.67
C LEU A 253 15.82 -11.17 -2.07
N GLN A 254 16.38 -10.54 -3.12
CA GLN A 254 16.06 -10.83 -4.52
C GLN A 254 16.64 -12.15 -5.02
N GLN A 255 17.80 -12.58 -4.51
CA GLN A 255 18.47 -13.82 -4.94
C GLN A 255 17.58 -15.08 -4.75
N ASP A 256 16.67 -15.06 -3.77
CA ASP A 256 15.79 -16.21 -3.45
C ASP A 256 14.37 -16.08 -4.05
N VAL A 257 14.02 -14.98 -4.72
CA VAL A 257 12.67 -14.81 -5.32
C VAL A 257 12.55 -15.51 -6.68
N PHE A 258 13.68 -15.89 -7.28
CA PHE A 258 13.76 -16.50 -8.60
C PHE A 258 14.10 -18.01 -8.57
N PHE A 259 14.01 -18.67 -7.40
CA PHE A 259 14.16 -20.12 -7.25
C PHE A 259 12.93 -20.76 -6.62
#